data_AF-A0A7M2X3D2-F1
#
_entry.id   AF-A0A7M2X3D2-F1
#
_cell.length_a   1.000
_cell.length_b   1.000
_cell.length_c   1.000
_cell.angle_alpha   90.00
_cell.angle_beta   90.00
_cell.angle_gamma   90.00
#
_symmetry.space_group_name_H-M   'P 1'
#
loop_
_entity.id
_entity.type
_entity.pdbx_description
1 polymer ?
#
loop_
_entity_poly.entity_id
_entity_poly.type
_entity_poly.pdbx_seq_one_letter_code
_entity_poly.pdbx_strand_id
1 'polypeptide(L)'
;MAKKTKQSPVEAFLSLSDAQKEQVWESFNREIPLSETQPLTADETAQWKQVVAKARRGRGRPKIGGGAQRVQVTVERKLLARADAYAESKGLSRAQLISMGLRKLVG
;
A
#
# COMPACT_ATOMS: atom_id res chain seq x y z
N MET A 1 -28.50 -10.58 33.27
CA MET A 1 -28.28 -9.12 33.19
C MET A 1 -28.03 -8.75 31.73
N ALA A 2 -28.89 -7.92 31.12
CA ALA A 2 -28.79 -7.59 29.69
C ALA A 2 -27.60 -6.66 29.43
N LYS A 3 -26.69 -7.06 28.53
CA LYS A 3 -25.58 -6.21 28.07
C LYS A 3 -26.17 -5.03 27.29
N LYS A 4 -26.05 -3.80 27.82
CA LYS A 4 -26.32 -2.58 27.06
C LYS A 4 -25.36 -2.52 25.88
N THR A 5 -25.87 -2.70 24.66
CA THR A 5 -25.13 -2.48 23.42
C THR A 5 -24.82 -0.99 23.32
N LYS A 6 -23.55 -0.61 23.49
CA LYS A 6 -23.08 0.76 23.21
C LYS A 6 -23.25 1.02 21.71
N GLN A 7 -23.80 2.19 21.35
CA GLN A 7 -23.90 2.63 19.95
C GLN A 7 -22.53 2.54 19.27
N SER A 8 -22.53 2.19 17.98
CA SER A 8 -21.28 2.15 17.22
C SER A 8 -20.67 3.55 17.14
N PRO A 9 -19.34 3.69 17.06
CA PRO A 9 -18.69 5.01 16.96
C PRO A 9 -19.22 5.86 15.80
N VAL A 10 -19.64 5.19 14.71
CA VAL A 10 -20.23 5.85 13.53
C VAL A 10 -21.61 6.40 13.86
N GLU A 11 -22.50 5.62 14.47
CA GLU A 11 -23.84 6.08 14.87
C GLU A 11 -23.76 7.20 15.92
N ALA A 12 -22.79 7.11 16.83
CA ALA A 12 -22.54 8.14 17.83
C ALA A 12 -22.11 9.47 17.17
N PHE A 13 -21.28 9.42 16.12
CA PHE A 13 -20.90 10.61 15.36
C PHE A 13 -22.05 11.16 14.52
N LEU A 14 -22.82 10.29 13.86
CA LEU A 14 -23.93 10.71 13.00
C LEU A 14 -25.04 11.40 13.78
N SER A 15 -25.25 11.02 15.03
CA SER A 15 -26.25 11.62 15.92
C SER A 15 -25.85 12.99 16.48
N LEU A 16 -24.62 13.45 16.28
CA LEU A 16 -24.18 14.81 16.62
C LEU A 16 -24.84 15.86 15.71
N SER A 17 -25.04 17.06 16.26
CA SER A 17 -25.41 18.22 15.44
C SER A 17 -24.26 18.63 14.52
N ASP A 18 -24.56 19.41 13.48
CA ASP A 18 -23.52 19.85 12.53
C ASP A 18 -22.43 20.68 13.21
N ALA A 19 -22.80 21.55 14.16
CA ALA A 19 -21.84 22.31 14.95
C ALA A 19 -20.92 21.41 15.80
N GLN A 20 -21.44 20.29 16.33
CA GLN A 20 -20.65 19.32 17.08
C GLN A 20 -19.75 18.48 16.17
N LYS A 21 -20.21 18.15 14.96
CA LYS A 21 -19.39 17.49 13.95
C LYS A 21 -18.23 18.36 13.52
N GLU A 22 -18.46 19.67 13.35
CA GLU A 22 -17.43 20.65 13.03
C GLU A 22 -16.36 20.73 14.13
N GLN A 23 -16.77 20.75 15.40
CA GLN A 23 -15.83 20.73 16.53
C GLN A 23 -14.98 19.46 16.56
N VAL A 24 -15.59 18.30 16.27
CA VAL A 24 -14.86 17.04 16.15
C VAL A 24 -13.88 17.08 14.96
N TRP A 25 -14.29 17.64 13.83
CA TRP A 25 -13.43 17.82 12.67
C TRP A 25 -12.22 18.70 12.97
N GLU A 26 -12.42 19.87 13.60
CA GLU A 26 -11.34 20.78 14.01
C GLU A 26 -10.33 20.10 14.94
N SER A 27 -10.78 19.18 15.80
CA SER A 27 -9.88 18.43 16.68
C SER A 27 -8.86 17.56 15.93
N PHE A 28 -9.15 17.17 14.68
CA PHE A 28 -8.24 16.40 13.83
C PHE A 28 -7.24 17.27 13.05
N ASN A 29 -7.48 18.59 12.94
CA ASN A 29 -6.58 19.51 12.23
C ASN A 29 -5.40 20.01 13.07
N ARG A 30 -5.33 19.63 14.34
CA ARG A 30 -4.21 19.99 15.22
C ARG A 30 -3.01 19.07 15.00
N GLU A 31 -1.82 19.60 15.27
CA GLU A 31 -0.63 18.77 15.39
C GLU A 31 -0.78 17.80 16.55
N ILE A 32 -0.47 16.52 16.32
CA ILE A 32 -0.51 15.48 17.37
C ILE A 32 0.89 15.39 17.98
N PRO A 33 1.10 15.83 19.24
CA PRO A 33 2.39 15.71 19.88
C PRO A 33 2.73 14.24 20.15
N LEU A 34 4.02 13.89 20.09
CA LEU A 34 4.47 12.51 20.36
C LEU A 34 4.03 11.99 21.73
N SER A 35 3.82 12.88 22.71
CA SER A 35 3.31 12.54 24.04
C SER A 35 1.88 11.97 24.05
N GLU A 36 1.07 12.26 23.02
CA GLU A 36 -0.27 11.70 22.85
C GLU A 36 -0.26 10.38 22.05
N THR A 37 0.91 9.96 21.54
CA THR A 37 1.04 8.72 20.77
C THR A 37 1.35 7.54 21.68
N GLN A 38 0.90 6.35 21.26
CA GLN A 38 1.22 5.10 21.92
C GLN A 38 2.04 4.20 20.98
N PRO A 39 2.91 3.34 21.53
CA PRO A 39 3.53 2.28 20.74
C PRO A 39 2.47 1.40 20.07
N LEU A 40 2.76 0.96 18.84
CA LEU A 40 1.89 0.02 18.14
C LEU A 40 1.75 -1.28 18.94
N THR A 41 0.53 -1.79 19.02
CA THR A 41 0.25 -3.14 19.53
C THR A 41 0.87 -4.21 18.62
N ALA A 42 0.88 -5.47 19.06
CA ALA A 42 1.40 -6.58 18.27
C ALA A 42 0.69 -6.73 16.91
N ASP A 43 -0.64 -6.58 16.89
CA ASP A 43 -1.45 -6.69 15.69
C ASP A 43 -1.21 -5.52 14.73
N GLU A 44 -1.18 -4.29 15.26
CA GLU A 44 -0.89 -3.09 14.47
C GLU A 44 0.55 -3.14 13.91
N THR A 45 1.51 -3.65 14.68
CA THR A 45 2.89 -3.86 14.22
C THR A 45 2.94 -4.89 13.09
N ALA A 46 2.16 -5.96 13.16
CA ALA A 46 2.09 -6.96 12.09
C ALA A 46 1.49 -6.36 10.82
N GLN A 47 0.40 -5.60 10.94
CA GLN A 47 -0.22 -4.89 9.81
C GLN A 47 0.75 -3.87 9.20
N TRP A 48 1.41 -3.05 10.03
CA TRP A 48 2.41 -2.08 9.60
C TRP A 48 3.55 -2.75 8.83
N LYS A 49 4.09 -3.86 9.34
CA LYS A 49 5.12 -4.64 8.64
C LYS A 49 4.65 -5.14 7.28
N GLN A 50 3.39 -5.59 7.16
CA GLN A 50 2.84 -6.02 5.87
C GLN A 50 2.71 -4.87 4.88
N VAL A 51 2.19 -3.71 5.32
CA VAL A 51 1.99 -2.52 4.50
C VAL A 51 3.34 -1.93 4.07
N VAL A 52 4.27 -1.75 5.00
CA VAL A 52 5.63 -1.28 4.71
C VAL A 52 6.36 -2.24 3.79
N ALA A 53 6.23 -3.55 4.00
CA ALA A 53 6.83 -4.52 3.10
C ALA A 53 6.23 -4.43 1.68
N LYS A 54 4.91 -4.23 1.53
CA LYS A 54 4.27 -3.99 0.23
C LYS A 54 4.77 -2.68 -0.42
N ALA A 55 4.88 -1.60 0.35
CA ALA A 55 5.37 -0.32 -0.14
C ALA A 55 6.84 -0.38 -0.58
N ARG A 56 7.71 -0.99 0.24
CA ARG A 56 9.15 -1.16 -0.06
C ARG A 56 9.41 -2.08 -1.25
N ARG A 57 8.53 -3.05 -1.52
CA ARG A 57 8.66 -3.98 -2.67
C ARG A 57 8.60 -3.25 -4.02
N GLY A 58 7.88 -2.13 -4.11
CA GLY A 58 7.53 -1.52 -5.39
C GLY A 58 6.65 -2.45 -6.25
N ARG A 59 5.86 -1.91 -7.18
CA ARG A 59 5.06 -2.74 -8.10
C ARG A 59 5.99 -3.54 -9.01
N GLY A 60 5.87 -4.87 -8.99
CA GLY A 60 6.43 -5.77 -10.02
C GLY A 60 7.84 -6.33 -9.83
N ARG A 61 8.51 -6.21 -8.66
CA ARG A 61 9.86 -6.82 -8.49
C ARG A 61 9.79 -8.35 -8.37
N PRO A 62 10.49 -9.12 -9.23
CA PRO A 62 10.50 -10.58 -9.15
C PRO A 62 11.21 -11.07 -7.86
N LYS A 63 10.67 -12.11 -7.22
CA LYS A 63 11.19 -12.74 -5.99
C LYS A 63 11.75 -14.16 -6.19
N ILE A 64 11.97 -14.58 -7.43
CA ILE A 64 12.28 -15.98 -7.75
C ILE A 64 13.80 -16.15 -7.87
N GLY A 65 14.38 -17.18 -7.24
CA GLY A 65 15.81 -17.51 -7.33
C GLY A 65 16.70 -16.73 -6.34
N GLY A 66 17.93 -16.38 -6.76
CA GLY A 66 18.98 -15.73 -5.94
C GLY A 66 18.77 -14.25 -5.62
N GLY A 67 17.54 -13.75 -5.65
CA GLY A 67 17.21 -12.34 -5.42
C GLY A 67 17.14 -11.50 -6.69
N ALA A 68 17.11 -10.17 -6.54
CA ALA A 68 16.99 -9.22 -7.64
C ALA A 68 18.00 -8.07 -7.50
N GLN A 69 18.81 -7.86 -8.53
CA GLN A 69 19.72 -6.72 -8.64
C GLN A 69 19.08 -5.61 -9.49
N ARG A 70 19.19 -4.35 -9.04
CA ARG A 70 18.68 -3.20 -9.79
C ARG A 70 19.73 -2.80 -10.83
N VAL A 71 19.29 -2.69 -12.09
CA VAL A 71 20.10 -2.19 -13.20
C VAL A 71 19.40 -0.99 -13.83
N GLN A 72 20.19 -0.03 -14.33
CA GLN A 72 19.68 1.10 -15.11
C GLN A 72 19.90 0.81 -16.59
N VAL A 73 18.83 0.86 -17.38
CA VAL A 73 18.88 0.63 -18.83
C VAL A 73 18.06 1.70 -19.54
N THR A 74 18.54 2.14 -20.70
CA THR A 74 17.79 3.04 -21.59
C THR A 74 17.11 2.19 -22.66
N VAL A 75 15.79 2.37 -22.81
CA VAL A 75 14.96 1.65 -23.80
C VAL A 75 14.23 2.69 -24.65
N GLU A 76 14.05 2.39 -25.94
CA GLU A 76 13.26 3.24 -26.82
C GLU A 76 11.83 3.41 -26.28
N ARG A 77 11.30 4.65 -26.34
CA ARG A 77 10.04 5.02 -25.66
C ARG A 77 8.84 4.22 -26.17
N LYS A 78 8.69 4.07 -27.48
CA LYS A 78 7.55 3.32 -28.06
C LYS A 78 7.67 1.82 -27.81
N LEU A 79 8.88 1.28 -27.80
CA LEU A 79 9.15 -0.10 -27.43
C LEU A 79 8.75 -0.36 -25.98
N LEU A 80 9.12 0.53 -25.05
CA LEU A 80 8.73 0.43 -23.65
C LEU A 80 7.20 0.45 -23.49
N ALA A 81 6.51 1.37 -24.17
CA ALA A 81 5.05 1.44 -24.15
C ALA A 81 4.39 0.16 -24.69
N ARG A 82 4.90 -0.40 -25.79
CA ARG A 82 4.42 -1.68 -26.34
C ARG A 82 4.68 -2.84 -25.39
N ALA A 83 5.83 -2.87 -24.73
CA ALA A 83 6.18 -3.89 -23.76
C ALA A 83 5.24 -3.85 -22.55
N ASP A 84 4.91 -2.66 -22.05
CA ASP A 84 3.98 -2.48 -20.94
C ASP A 84 2.56 -2.94 -21.30
N ALA A 85 2.05 -2.52 -22.47
CA ALA A 85 0.74 -2.96 -22.95
C ALA A 85 0.67 -4.48 -23.14
N TYR A 86 1.75 -5.08 -23.67
CA TYR A 86 1.83 -6.53 -23.82
C TYR A 86 1.82 -7.24 -22.45
N ALA A 87 2.62 -6.74 -21.49
CA ALA A 87 2.67 -7.32 -20.14
C ALA A 87 1.30 -7.27 -19.46
N GLU A 88 0.62 -6.13 -19.52
CA GLU A 88 -0.72 -5.95 -18.96
C GLU A 88 -1.74 -6.90 -19.60
N SER A 89 -1.75 -7.04 -20.93
CA SER A 89 -2.64 -7.97 -21.65
C SER A 89 -2.46 -9.45 -21.26
N LYS A 90 -1.33 -9.79 -20.65
CA LYS A 90 -0.99 -11.16 -20.20
C LYS A 90 -0.99 -11.30 -18.68
N GLY A 91 -1.41 -10.29 -17.93
CA GLY A 91 -1.39 -10.31 -16.47
C GLY A 91 0.03 -10.37 -15.89
N LEU A 92 1.03 -9.91 -16.64
CA LEU A 92 2.43 -9.88 -16.25
C LEU A 92 2.83 -8.47 -15.79
N SER A 93 3.74 -8.40 -14.82
CA SER A 93 4.48 -7.17 -14.56
C SER A 93 5.57 -6.97 -15.62
N ARG A 94 5.96 -5.70 -15.85
CA ARG A 94 7.10 -5.35 -16.72
C ARG A 94 8.34 -6.17 -16.40
N ALA A 95 8.68 -6.34 -15.12
CA ALA A 95 9.89 -7.08 -14.75
C ALA A 95 9.76 -8.59 -15.02
N GLN A 96 8.56 -9.19 -14.92
CA GLN A 96 8.33 -10.57 -15.34
C GLN A 96 8.54 -10.71 -16.84
N LEU A 97 8.00 -9.81 -17.65
CA LEU A 97 8.21 -9.80 -19.10
C LEU A 97 9.70 -9.70 -19.46
N ILE A 98 10.41 -8.73 -18.85
CA ILE A 98 11.85 -8.56 -19.07
C ILE A 98 12.63 -9.82 -18.66
N SER A 99 12.32 -10.39 -17.49
CA SER A 99 12.99 -11.62 -17.01
C SER A 99 12.70 -12.82 -17.92
N MET A 100 11.49 -12.93 -18.47
CA MET A 100 11.14 -13.97 -19.44
C MET A 100 11.91 -13.79 -20.75
N GLY A 101 12.01 -12.55 -21.26
CA GLY A 101 12.80 -12.25 -22.45
C GLY A 101 14.28 -12.57 -22.26
N LEU A 102 14.86 -12.18 -21.11
CA LEU A 102 16.24 -12.49 -20.77
C LEU A 102 16.50 -13.99 -20.66
N ARG A 103 15.66 -14.76 -19.96
CA ARG A 103 15.77 -16.23 -19.90
C ARG A 103 15.68 -16.87 -21.28
N LYS A 104 14.76 -16.40 -22.12
CA LYS A 104 14.62 -16.93 -23.48
C LYS A 104 15.85 -16.69 -24.36
N LEU A 105 16.61 -15.63 -24.11
CA LEU A 105 17.79 -15.25 -24.90
C LEU A 105 19.12 -15.76 -24.31
N VAL A 106 19.21 -15.87 -22.98
CA VAL A 106 20.47 -16.15 -22.26
C VAL A 106 20.45 -17.50 -21.55
N GLY A 107 19.28 -18.01 -21.14
CA GLY A 107 19.10 -19.21 -20.30
C GLY A 107 18.46 -18.89 -18.96
#